data_AF-A0A440WMA7-F1
#
_entry.id   AF-A0A440WMA7-F1
#
_cell.length_a   1.000
_cell.length_b   1.000
_cell.length_c   1.000
_cell.angle_alpha   90.00
_cell.angle_beta   90.00
_cell.angle_gamma   90.00
#
_symmetry.space_group_name_H-M   'P 1'
#
loop_
_entity.id
_entity.type
_entity.pdbx_description
1 polymer ?
#
loop_
_entity_poly.entity_id
_entity_poly.type
_entity_poly.pdbx_seq_one_letter_code
_entity_poly.pdbx_strand_id
1 'polypeptide(L)'
;MNSNRQSQRRRSRPRTDRKNTFDRMPRSAAIPVISLTIPGLAASAYAVFSLTQGGHKEIGAAMANWTPVNAPAITGTPSVVDGDTIEIHGQRIRLNGIDAPESRQLCKDANGVDYPCGRRSAEALDTFLAASQPVQCTFVAWDKYHRFVGDCRRADAASVATWMVDHGQALDWPRYSNGAYAQLQAHAKAAKIGLWAGEFEAPWDWRAGHADDRKQTQNHKFGLITHGQLAQSYSCQPRRYCSQISSCEEARWYLNNCSWGSKLDRDGDGIPCEGIC
;
A
#
# COMPACT_ATOMS: atom_id res chain seq x y z
N MET A 1 -35.54 -62.59 25.60
CA MET A 1 -35.94 -61.20 25.91
C MET A 1 -35.07 -60.26 25.09
N ASN A 2 -35.72 -59.45 24.22
CA ASN A 2 -35.37 -58.10 23.74
C ASN A 2 -33.91 -57.77 23.31
N SER A 3 -33.64 -57.00 22.25
CA SER A 3 -34.50 -56.20 21.40
C SER A 3 -33.76 -55.84 20.10
N ASN A 4 -34.56 -55.73 19.06
CA ASN A 4 -34.30 -55.26 17.71
C ASN A 4 -34.05 -53.74 17.70
N ARG A 5 -33.11 -53.21 16.90
CA ARG A 5 -33.20 -51.82 16.40
C ARG A 5 -32.31 -51.58 15.17
N GLN A 6 -32.95 -51.62 14.01
CA GLN A 6 -32.52 -50.96 12.79
C GLN A 6 -32.77 -49.44 12.89
N SER A 7 -31.85 -48.61 12.39
CA SER A 7 -32.11 -47.30 11.74
C SER A 7 -30.76 -46.68 11.34
N GLN A 8 -30.53 -45.95 10.26
CA GLN A 8 -31.27 -45.57 9.07
C GLN A 8 -30.20 -45.00 8.11
N ARG A 9 -30.20 -45.43 6.85
CA ARG A 9 -29.33 -44.92 5.78
C ARG A 9 -29.76 -43.51 5.40
N ARG A 10 -28.89 -42.50 5.57
CA ARG A 10 -29.12 -41.14 5.04
C ARG A 10 -28.87 -41.13 3.53
N ARG A 11 -29.94 -40.97 2.75
CA ARG A 11 -29.92 -40.73 1.30
C ARG A 11 -29.53 -39.27 1.03
N SER A 12 -28.44 -39.05 0.31
CA SER A 12 -28.04 -37.77 -0.28
C SER A 12 -28.92 -37.45 -1.49
N ARG A 13 -29.51 -36.24 -1.51
CA ARG A 13 -30.26 -35.69 -2.65
C ARG A 13 -29.29 -34.98 -3.61
N PRO A 14 -29.42 -35.13 -4.93
CA PRO A 14 -28.62 -34.38 -5.89
C PRO A 14 -29.19 -32.96 -6.06
N ARG A 15 -28.28 -31.98 -6.15
CA ARG A 15 -28.58 -30.56 -6.37
C ARG A 15 -28.64 -30.32 -7.87
N THR A 16 -29.78 -29.85 -8.35
CA THR A 16 -30.10 -29.62 -9.77
C THR A 16 -29.37 -28.40 -10.34
N ASP A 17 -28.77 -28.60 -11.52
CA ASP A 17 -28.16 -27.58 -12.37
C ASP A 17 -29.18 -26.54 -12.84
N ARG A 18 -28.86 -25.26 -12.66
CA ARG A 18 -29.61 -24.14 -13.22
C ARG A 18 -28.84 -23.59 -14.41
N LYS A 19 -29.27 -23.96 -15.62
CA LYS A 19 -28.77 -23.42 -16.89
C LYS A 19 -29.09 -21.93 -16.98
N ASN A 20 -28.07 -21.10 -17.15
CA ASN A 20 -28.20 -19.67 -17.44
C ASN A 20 -28.20 -19.49 -18.96
N THR A 21 -29.38 -19.30 -19.54
CA THR A 21 -29.58 -18.79 -20.90
C THR A 21 -30.10 -17.37 -20.79
N PHE A 22 -29.28 -16.38 -21.17
CA PHE A 22 -29.74 -15.02 -21.40
C PHE A 22 -29.02 -14.45 -22.64
N ASP A 23 -29.69 -14.68 -23.77
CA ASP A 23 -30.00 -13.77 -24.86
C ASP A 23 -29.05 -12.60 -25.21
N ARG A 24 -28.52 -12.77 -26.43
CA ARG A 24 -28.19 -11.80 -27.47
C ARG A 24 -28.69 -10.35 -27.26
N MET A 25 -27.74 -9.42 -27.21
CA MET A 25 -27.97 -7.98 -27.46
C MET A 25 -28.08 -7.68 -28.96
N PRO A 26 -28.97 -6.77 -29.41
CA PRO A 26 -29.02 -6.30 -30.79
C PRO A 26 -28.07 -5.12 -31.04
N ARG A 27 -27.61 -5.03 -32.29
CA ARG A 27 -26.68 -4.02 -32.84
C ARG A 27 -27.36 -2.64 -32.95
N SER A 28 -26.68 -1.60 -32.47
CA SER A 28 -27.08 -0.20 -32.65
C SER A 28 -26.90 0.26 -34.10
N ALA A 29 -27.94 0.87 -34.66
CA ALA A 29 -27.93 1.52 -35.97
C ALA A 29 -27.28 2.92 -35.89
N ALA A 30 -26.52 3.27 -36.92
CA ALA A 30 -25.86 4.57 -37.08
C ALA A 30 -26.85 5.65 -37.53
N ILE A 31 -26.70 6.88 -37.01
CA ILE A 31 -27.44 8.08 -37.41
C ILE A 31 -26.49 8.99 -38.20
N PRO A 32 -26.86 9.52 -39.37
CA PRO A 32 -25.99 10.40 -40.15
C PRO A 32 -25.99 11.83 -39.61
N VAL A 33 -24.82 12.45 -39.58
CA VAL A 33 -24.61 13.85 -39.19
C VAL A 33 -24.81 14.73 -40.43
N ILE A 34 -25.82 15.59 -40.41
CA ILE A 34 -26.04 16.62 -41.44
C ILE A 34 -25.34 17.91 -40.97
N SER A 35 -24.26 18.27 -41.67
CA SER A 35 -23.57 19.55 -41.50
C SER A 35 -24.30 20.64 -42.29
N LEU A 36 -24.81 21.66 -41.60
CA LEU A 36 -25.34 22.88 -42.21
C LEU A 36 -24.43 24.05 -41.82
N THR A 37 -23.64 24.51 -42.77
CA THR A 37 -22.92 25.79 -42.72
C THR A 37 -23.88 26.91 -43.09
N ILE A 38 -24.01 27.92 -42.23
CA ILE A 38 -24.64 29.21 -42.60
C ILE A 38 -23.60 30.32 -42.42
N PRO A 39 -23.30 31.10 -43.47
CA PRO A 39 -22.43 32.26 -43.38
C PRO A 39 -23.21 33.52 -42.95
N GLY A 40 -22.67 34.22 -41.96
CA GLY A 40 -22.45 35.67 -42.00
C GLY A 40 -23.62 36.67 -41.83
N LEU A 41 -23.34 37.64 -40.95
CA LEU A 41 -23.78 39.05 -40.94
C LEU A 41 -25.16 39.40 -40.36
N ALA A 42 -25.15 40.07 -39.21
CA ALA A 42 -25.64 41.45 -39.13
C ALA A 42 -25.19 42.09 -37.81
N ALA A 43 -24.40 43.15 -37.94
CA ALA A 43 -24.14 44.10 -36.87
C ALA A 43 -25.45 44.84 -36.54
N SER A 44 -25.82 44.90 -35.27
CA SER A 44 -26.72 45.93 -34.76
C SER A 44 -26.18 46.47 -33.45
N ALA A 45 -25.90 47.77 -33.49
CA ALA A 45 -25.49 48.57 -32.37
C ALA A 45 -26.66 48.72 -31.38
N TYR A 46 -26.43 48.33 -30.13
CA TYR A 46 -27.14 48.91 -29.00
C TYR A 46 -26.10 49.36 -27.98
N ALA A 47 -25.83 50.66 -27.99
CA ALA A 47 -25.22 51.34 -26.86
C ALA A 47 -26.34 51.68 -25.87
N VAL A 48 -26.32 51.09 -24.68
CA VAL A 48 -26.98 51.66 -23.50
C VAL A 48 -26.01 51.55 -22.33
N PHE A 49 -25.70 52.73 -21.79
CA PHE A 49 -24.80 52.99 -20.69
C PHE A 49 -25.53 52.77 -19.37
N SER A 50 -24.99 51.95 -18.47
CA SER A 50 -25.32 52.00 -17.04
C SER A 50 -24.10 51.62 -16.21
N LEU A 51 -23.64 52.60 -15.44
CA LEU A 51 -22.60 52.52 -14.42
C LEU A 51 -23.05 51.57 -13.29
N THR A 52 -22.31 50.49 -13.06
CA THR A 52 -22.06 50.01 -11.69
C THR A 52 -20.60 49.58 -11.59
N GLN A 53 -19.84 50.35 -10.83
CA GLN A 53 -18.54 49.95 -10.33
C GLN A 53 -18.76 48.84 -9.30
N GLY A 54 -18.26 47.64 -9.60
CA GLY A 54 -18.08 46.56 -8.65
C GLY A 54 -16.76 45.88 -8.99
N GLY A 55 -15.69 46.30 -8.31
CA GLY A 55 -14.34 45.80 -8.56
C GLY A 55 -14.24 44.30 -8.33
N HIS A 56 -14.09 43.54 -9.41
CA HIS A 56 -13.39 42.27 -9.35
C HIS A 56 -12.00 42.53 -9.90
N LYS A 57 -11.02 42.62 -9.00
CA LYS A 57 -9.61 42.46 -9.36
C LYS A 57 -9.52 41.10 -10.06
N GLU A 58 -9.44 41.10 -11.39
CA GLU A 58 -8.88 39.97 -12.12
C GLU A 58 -7.42 39.84 -11.69
N ILE A 59 -7.22 39.08 -10.62
CA ILE A 59 -5.99 38.33 -10.46
C ILE A 59 -5.99 37.36 -11.63
N GLY A 60 -5.39 37.78 -12.75
CA GLY A 60 -4.98 36.88 -13.82
C GLY A 60 -4.17 35.79 -13.15
N ALA A 61 -4.82 34.64 -12.92
CA ALA A 61 -4.18 33.46 -12.42
C ALA A 61 -3.17 33.08 -13.49
N ALA A 62 -1.90 33.43 -13.27
CA ALA A 62 -0.81 32.73 -13.88
C ALA A 62 -1.03 31.27 -13.51
N MET A 63 -1.64 30.52 -14.44
CA MET A 63 -1.69 29.08 -14.37
C MET A 63 -0.25 28.64 -14.49
N ALA A 64 0.44 28.57 -13.35
CA ALA A 64 1.69 27.87 -13.26
C ALA A 64 1.39 26.49 -13.81
N ASN A 65 2.01 26.15 -14.94
CA ASN A 65 2.02 24.79 -15.45
C ASN A 65 2.76 23.96 -14.40
N TRP A 66 2.02 23.42 -13.42
CA TRP A 66 2.49 22.34 -12.56
C TRP A 66 2.59 21.11 -13.45
N THR A 67 3.67 21.02 -14.23
CA THR A 67 4.07 19.74 -14.81
C THR A 67 4.36 18.82 -13.62
N PRO A 68 3.68 17.67 -13.48
CA PRO A 68 4.05 16.71 -12.45
C PRO A 68 5.52 16.36 -12.66
N VAL A 69 6.37 16.80 -11.74
CA VAL A 69 7.76 16.36 -11.71
C VAL A 69 7.70 14.90 -11.28
N ASN A 70 7.87 13.97 -12.23
CA ASN A 70 8.14 12.59 -11.88
C ASN A 70 9.36 12.60 -10.96
N ALA A 71 9.25 11.95 -9.80
CA ALA A 71 10.37 11.88 -8.88
C ALA A 71 11.57 11.26 -9.63
N PRO A 72 12.78 11.81 -9.46
CA PRO A 72 13.95 11.31 -10.16
C PRO A 72 14.19 9.84 -9.82
N ALA A 73 14.75 9.10 -10.77
CA ALA A 73 15.19 7.73 -10.52
C ALA A 73 16.24 7.72 -9.39
N ILE A 74 16.15 6.73 -8.52
CA ILE A 74 17.06 6.53 -7.40
C ILE A 74 18.07 5.47 -7.80
N THR A 75 19.37 5.73 -7.63
CA THR A 75 20.44 4.76 -7.93
C THR A 75 21.37 4.64 -6.76
N GLY A 76 21.73 3.41 -6.38
CA GLY A 76 22.68 3.15 -5.30
C GLY A 76 22.78 1.68 -4.94
N THR A 77 23.55 1.40 -3.89
CA THR A 77 23.60 0.06 -3.27
C THR A 77 22.34 -0.14 -2.42
N PRO A 78 21.51 -1.16 -2.71
CA PRO A 78 20.31 -1.42 -1.93
C PRO A 78 20.63 -2.15 -0.63
N SER A 79 19.83 -1.92 0.40
CA SER A 79 19.62 -2.85 1.51
C SER A 79 18.21 -3.46 1.39
N VAL A 80 18.09 -4.77 1.65
CA VAL A 80 16.79 -5.45 1.60
C VAL A 80 16.08 -5.32 2.96
N VAL A 81 14.83 -4.85 2.94
CA VAL A 81 14.01 -4.74 4.15
C VAL A 81 13.10 -5.96 4.29
N ASP A 82 12.43 -6.34 3.21
CA ASP A 82 11.59 -7.54 3.09
C ASP A 82 11.50 -7.96 1.61
N GLY A 83 10.71 -8.99 1.29
CA GLY A 83 10.67 -9.58 -0.04
C GLY A 83 10.14 -8.67 -1.17
N ASP A 84 9.51 -7.53 -0.87
CA ASP A 84 9.07 -6.57 -1.89
C ASP A 84 9.48 -5.12 -1.59
N THR A 85 10.34 -4.90 -0.59
CA THR A 85 10.82 -3.58 -0.18
C THR A 85 12.34 -3.56 -0.01
N ILE A 86 12.97 -2.61 -0.69
CA ILE A 86 14.39 -2.29 -0.54
C ILE A 86 14.56 -0.85 -0.06
N GLU A 87 15.75 -0.51 0.40
CA GLU A 87 16.12 0.85 0.76
C GLU A 87 17.40 1.27 0.04
N ILE A 88 17.41 2.49 -0.51
CA ILE A 88 18.58 3.11 -1.12
C ILE A 88 18.71 4.52 -0.55
N HIS A 89 19.85 4.83 0.07
CA HIS A 89 20.14 6.13 0.68
C HIS A 89 19.05 6.63 1.65
N GLY A 90 18.49 5.72 2.46
CA GLY A 90 17.42 6.04 3.42
C GLY A 90 16.02 6.16 2.82
N GLN A 91 15.87 6.06 1.50
CA GLN A 91 14.56 6.00 0.85
C GLN A 91 14.11 4.54 0.72
N ARG A 92 13.01 4.19 1.40
CA ARG A 92 12.35 2.90 1.21
C ARG A 92 11.56 2.89 -0.09
N ILE A 93 11.77 1.84 -0.88
CA ILE A 93 11.23 1.64 -2.22
C ILE A 93 10.49 0.32 -2.23
N ARG A 94 9.19 0.37 -2.51
CA ARG A 94 8.36 -0.80 -2.74
C ARG A 94 8.44 -1.19 -4.22
N LEU A 95 8.71 -2.46 -4.48
CA LEU A 95 8.78 -3.00 -5.83
C LEU A 95 7.39 -2.97 -6.48
N ASN A 96 7.34 -2.44 -7.69
CA ASN A 96 6.10 -2.26 -8.41
C ASN A 96 5.50 -3.59 -8.91
N GLY A 97 4.18 -3.73 -8.76
CA GLY A 97 3.39 -4.80 -9.36
C GLY A 97 3.58 -6.21 -8.78
N ILE A 98 4.38 -6.39 -7.74
CA ILE A 98 4.57 -7.68 -7.07
C ILE A 98 4.13 -7.62 -5.61
N ASP A 99 3.90 -8.78 -5.01
CA ASP A 99 3.63 -8.95 -3.57
C ASP A 99 4.39 -10.19 -3.07
N ALA A 100 5.33 -9.98 -2.14
CA ALA A 100 6.12 -11.06 -1.55
C ALA A 100 5.53 -11.49 -0.20
N PRO A 101 5.82 -12.72 0.27
CA PRO A 101 5.39 -13.16 1.59
C PRO A 101 5.90 -12.22 2.68
N GLU A 102 5.04 -11.91 3.63
CA GLU A 102 5.37 -10.99 4.71
C GLU A 102 6.51 -11.56 5.56
N SER A 103 7.38 -10.72 6.12
CA SER A 103 8.62 -11.18 6.81
C SER A 103 8.41 -12.25 7.90
N ARG A 104 7.22 -12.29 8.52
CA ARG A 104 6.85 -13.28 9.57
C ARG A 104 6.04 -14.45 9.05
N GLN A 105 5.67 -14.45 7.78
CA GLN A 105 4.83 -15.48 7.19
C GLN A 105 5.60 -16.81 7.13
N LEU A 106 4.92 -17.86 7.60
CA LEU A 106 5.34 -19.25 7.44
C LEU A 106 4.61 -19.88 6.26
N CYS A 107 5.30 -20.75 5.54
CA CYS A 107 4.75 -21.54 4.44
C CYS A 107 5.16 -23.00 4.64
N LYS A 108 4.58 -23.92 3.87
CA LYS A 108 4.94 -25.35 3.88
C LYS A 108 5.82 -25.68 2.69
N ASP A 109 6.91 -26.40 2.93
CA ASP A 109 7.76 -26.93 1.87
C ASP A 109 7.10 -28.12 1.15
N ALA A 110 7.82 -28.74 0.20
CA ALA A 110 7.34 -29.91 -0.54
C ALA A 110 7.02 -31.13 0.35
N ASN A 111 7.55 -31.18 1.57
CA ASN A 111 7.31 -32.24 2.55
C ASN A 111 6.23 -31.86 3.58
N GLY A 112 5.62 -30.67 3.45
CA GLY A 112 4.61 -30.16 4.38
C GLY A 112 5.19 -29.50 5.65
N VAL A 113 6.51 -29.30 5.71
CA VAL A 113 7.22 -28.73 6.86
C VAL A 113 7.18 -27.21 6.81
N ASP A 114 6.85 -26.58 7.93
CA ASP A 114 6.79 -25.12 8.02
C ASP A 114 8.19 -24.49 7.90
N TYR A 115 8.30 -23.43 7.09
CA TYR A 115 9.52 -22.66 6.89
C TYR A 115 9.22 -21.15 6.77
N PRO A 116 10.17 -20.26 7.12
CA PRO A 116 9.97 -18.81 7.12
C PRO A 116 10.07 -18.20 5.71
N CYS A 117 9.05 -18.44 4.88
CA CYS A 117 9.06 -18.05 3.47
C CYS A 117 9.26 -16.55 3.22
N GLY A 118 8.74 -15.67 4.08
CA GLY A 118 8.99 -14.22 3.93
C GLY A 118 10.46 -13.85 4.10
N ARG A 119 11.14 -14.45 5.09
CA ARG A 119 12.58 -14.24 5.29
C ARG A 119 13.39 -14.86 4.17
N ARG A 120 13.02 -16.06 3.71
CA ARG A 120 13.67 -16.72 2.56
C ARG A 120 13.55 -15.90 1.28
N SER A 121 12.39 -15.29 1.03
CA SER A 121 12.17 -14.39 -0.11
C SER A 121 13.09 -13.15 -0.03
N ALA A 122 13.20 -12.53 1.14
CA ALA A 122 14.12 -11.41 1.36
C ALA A 122 15.59 -11.81 1.18
N GLU A 123 16.02 -12.96 1.70
CA GLU A 123 17.38 -13.51 1.51
C GLU A 123 17.69 -13.77 0.03
N ALA A 124 16.73 -14.29 -0.73
CA ALA A 124 16.85 -14.52 -2.16
C ALA A 124 16.99 -13.21 -2.94
N LEU A 125 16.19 -12.19 -2.60
CA LEU A 125 16.29 -10.85 -3.16
C LEU A 125 17.67 -10.24 -2.87
N ASP A 126 18.16 -10.33 -1.64
CA ASP A 126 19.49 -9.81 -1.25
C ASP A 126 20.60 -10.44 -2.09
N THR A 127 20.59 -11.78 -2.21
CA THR A 127 21.54 -12.53 -3.04
C THR A 127 21.49 -12.09 -4.50
N PHE A 128 20.29 -11.89 -5.06
CA PHE A 128 20.11 -11.45 -6.44
C PHE A 128 20.68 -10.04 -6.66
N LEU A 129 20.43 -9.09 -5.76
CA LEU A 129 20.90 -7.71 -5.88
C LEU A 129 22.41 -7.60 -5.65
N ALA A 130 22.99 -8.44 -4.80
CA ALA A 130 24.43 -8.48 -4.55
C ALA A 130 25.24 -8.88 -5.80
N ALA A 131 24.65 -9.66 -6.71
CA ALA A 131 25.34 -10.14 -7.90
C ALA A 131 25.66 -9.05 -8.94
N SER A 132 24.96 -7.91 -8.94
CA SER A 132 25.23 -6.79 -9.87
C SER A 132 24.69 -5.46 -9.32
N GLN A 133 25.59 -4.50 -9.13
CA GLN A 133 25.33 -3.18 -8.53
C GLN A 133 25.89 -2.04 -9.39
N PRO A 134 25.37 -0.80 -9.28
CA PRO A 134 24.27 -0.36 -8.40
C PRO A 134 22.89 -0.79 -8.92
N VAL A 135 21.87 -0.67 -8.07
CA VAL A 135 20.46 -0.81 -8.46
C VAL A 135 19.90 0.55 -8.79
N GLN A 136 19.19 0.65 -9.91
CA GLN A 136 18.44 1.84 -10.33
C GLN A 136 16.95 1.55 -10.24
N CYS A 137 16.22 2.41 -9.53
CA CYS A 137 14.77 2.36 -9.37
C CYS A 137 14.12 3.59 -10.00
N THR A 138 13.30 3.37 -11.03
CA THR A 138 12.52 4.42 -11.67
C THR A 138 11.22 4.62 -10.92
N PHE A 139 10.86 5.87 -10.63
CA PHE A 139 9.62 6.20 -9.94
C PHE A 139 8.39 5.85 -10.77
N VAL A 140 7.43 5.17 -10.13
CA VAL A 140 6.12 4.84 -10.72
C VAL A 140 5.03 5.64 -10.04
N ALA A 141 4.95 5.59 -8.71
CA ALA A 141 3.91 6.26 -7.94
C ALA A 141 4.29 6.39 -6.47
N TRP A 142 3.56 7.26 -5.76
CA TRP A 142 3.44 7.18 -4.31
C TRP A 142 2.22 6.33 -3.96
N ASP A 143 2.37 5.34 -3.10
CA ASP A 143 1.20 4.62 -2.61
C ASP A 143 0.45 5.42 -1.52
N LYS A 144 -0.71 4.92 -1.09
CA LYS A 144 -1.54 5.56 -0.05
C LYS A 144 -0.86 5.69 1.32
N TYR A 145 0.28 5.04 1.51
CA TYR A 145 1.10 5.12 2.73
C TYR A 145 2.33 6.02 2.51
N HIS A 146 2.37 6.77 1.40
CA HIS A 146 3.47 7.64 1.01
C HIS A 146 4.81 6.89 0.84
N ARG A 147 4.76 5.61 0.43
CA ARG A 147 5.96 4.86 0.04
C ARG A 147 6.26 5.09 -1.43
N PHE A 148 7.54 5.22 -1.75
CA PHE A 148 8.02 5.29 -3.13
C PHE A 148 7.78 3.91 -3.77
N VAL A 149 7.00 3.86 -4.84
CA VAL A 149 6.81 2.65 -5.66
C VAL A 149 7.66 2.80 -6.91
N GLY A 150 8.47 1.80 -7.22
CA GLY A 150 9.40 1.88 -8.34
C GLY A 150 9.65 0.58 -9.07
N ASP A 151 10.03 0.73 -10.34
CA ASP A 151 10.57 -0.33 -11.18
C ASP A 151 12.09 -0.34 -11.02
N CYS A 152 12.62 -1.39 -10.38
CA CYS A 152 14.04 -1.51 -10.07
C CYS A 152 14.76 -2.47 -11.02
N ARG A 153 15.98 -2.11 -11.41
CA ARG A 153 16.89 -2.90 -12.23
C ARG A 153 18.29 -2.89 -11.65
N ARG A 154 19.00 -4.01 -11.77
CA ARG A 154 20.44 -4.08 -11.50
C ARG A 154 21.25 -3.39 -12.61
N ALA A 155 22.56 -3.24 -12.39
CA ALA A 155 23.47 -2.64 -13.36
C ALA A 155 23.58 -3.42 -14.68
N ASP A 156 23.35 -4.73 -14.66
CA ASP A 156 23.25 -5.58 -15.85
C ASP A 156 21.86 -5.55 -16.52
N ALA A 157 21.04 -4.55 -16.18
CA ALA A 157 19.68 -4.33 -16.66
C ALA A 157 18.63 -5.39 -16.29
N ALA A 158 18.99 -6.39 -15.47
CA ALA A 158 18.06 -7.39 -14.98
C ALA A 158 16.97 -6.75 -14.10
N SER A 159 15.71 -7.04 -14.42
CA SER A 159 14.54 -6.54 -13.68
C SER A 159 14.36 -7.31 -12.37
N VAL A 160 14.24 -6.56 -11.27
CA VAL A 160 14.06 -7.15 -9.93
C VAL A 160 12.71 -7.83 -9.82
N ALA A 161 11.61 -7.14 -10.19
CA ALA A 161 10.26 -7.70 -10.09
C ALA A 161 10.07 -8.95 -10.98
N THR A 162 10.62 -8.92 -12.19
CA THR A 162 10.63 -10.07 -13.11
C THR A 162 11.33 -11.27 -12.48
N TRP A 163 12.55 -11.08 -11.95
CA TRP A 163 13.30 -12.16 -11.33
C TRP A 163 12.58 -12.73 -10.12
N MET A 164 12.04 -11.87 -9.26
CA MET A 164 11.31 -12.27 -8.05
C MET A 164 10.11 -13.18 -8.36
N VAL A 165 9.32 -12.85 -9.38
CA VAL A 165 8.16 -13.68 -9.76
C VAL A 165 8.59 -14.97 -10.45
N ASP A 166 9.55 -14.89 -11.38
CA ASP A 166 10.03 -16.04 -12.13
C ASP A 166 10.75 -17.08 -11.25
N HIS A 167 11.40 -16.63 -10.18
CA HIS A 167 12.07 -17.49 -9.19
C HIS A 167 11.17 -17.84 -8.00
N GLY A 168 9.86 -17.58 -8.12
CA GLY A 168 8.86 -17.93 -7.11
C GLY A 168 9.09 -17.29 -5.75
N GLN A 169 9.71 -16.12 -5.68
CA GLN A 169 9.96 -15.37 -4.45
C GLN A 169 8.86 -14.34 -4.15
N ALA A 170 8.09 -13.94 -5.16
CA ALA A 170 6.94 -13.06 -5.05
C ALA A 170 5.83 -13.48 -6.02
N LEU A 171 4.62 -12.98 -5.77
CA LEU A 171 3.47 -13.16 -6.65
C LEU A 171 3.29 -11.94 -7.53
N ASP A 172 2.77 -12.16 -8.74
CA ASP A 172 2.14 -11.11 -9.53
C ASP A 172 0.97 -10.53 -8.72
N TRP A 173 0.92 -9.21 -8.57
CA TRP A 173 -0.19 -8.56 -7.87
C TRP A 173 -1.11 -7.84 -8.86
N PRO A 174 -2.18 -8.50 -9.37
CA PRO A 174 -2.94 -8.00 -10.51
C PRO A 174 -3.56 -6.63 -10.28
N ARG A 175 -3.82 -6.27 -9.01
CA ARG A 175 -4.32 -4.96 -8.60
C ARG A 175 -3.42 -3.81 -9.05
N TYR A 176 -2.10 -4.01 -9.08
CA TYR A 176 -1.13 -2.98 -9.45
C TYR A 176 -0.36 -3.31 -10.73
N SER A 177 -0.15 -4.58 -11.05
CA SER A 177 0.55 -4.99 -12.27
C SER A 177 -0.35 -5.12 -13.49
N ASN A 178 -1.67 -5.22 -13.29
CA ASN A 178 -2.63 -5.58 -14.34
C ASN A 178 -2.26 -6.89 -15.08
N GLY A 179 -1.64 -7.84 -14.38
CA GLY A 179 -1.25 -9.15 -14.94
C GLY A 179 0.09 -9.17 -15.66
N ALA A 180 0.91 -8.11 -15.56
CA ALA A 180 2.18 -7.99 -16.27
C ALA A 180 3.14 -9.17 -16.00
N TYR A 181 3.07 -9.80 -14.83
CA TYR A 181 3.94 -10.92 -14.44
C TYR A 181 3.23 -12.28 -14.46
N ALA A 182 2.00 -12.38 -14.96
CA ALA A 182 1.20 -13.60 -14.89
C ALA A 182 1.84 -14.81 -15.60
N GLN A 183 2.49 -14.59 -16.75
CA GLN A 183 3.20 -15.65 -17.49
C GLN A 183 4.39 -16.21 -16.70
N LEU A 184 5.19 -15.33 -16.08
CA LEU A 184 6.33 -15.71 -15.24
C LEU A 184 5.87 -16.47 -14.00
N GLN A 185 4.77 -16.02 -13.38
CA GLN A 185 4.17 -16.73 -12.27
C GLN A 185 3.67 -18.12 -12.67
N ALA A 186 3.04 -18.25 -13.84
CA ALA A 186 2.60 -19.53 -14.36
C ALA A 186 3.78 -20.49 -14.61
N HIS A 187 4.90 -19.96 -15.12
CA HIS A 187 6.15 -20.70 -15.27
C HIS A 187 6.68 -21.20 -13.92
N ALA A 188 6.88 -20.30 -12.94
CA ALA A 188 7.36 -20.65 -11.60
C ALA A 188 6.45 -21.69 -10.92
N LYS A 189 5.13 -21.56 -11.10
CA LYS A 189 4.13 -22.50 -10.58
C LYS A 189 4.25 -23.89 -11.23
N ALA A 190 4.34 -23.94 -12.56
CA ALA A 190 4.47 -25.20 -13.28
C ALA A 190 5.77 -25.94 -12.94
N ALA A 191 6.86 -25.18 -12.75
CA ALA A 191 8.17 -25.70 -12.39
C ALA A 191 8.36 -25.93 -10.87
N LYS A 192 7.36 -25.61 -10.04
CA LYS A 192 7.41 -25.74 -8.57
C LYS A 192 8.61 -24.99 -7.94
N ILE A 193 8.88 -23.78 -8.41
CA ILE A 193 10.01 -22.97 -7.97
C ILE A 193 9.61 -22.11 -6.76
N GLY A 194 10.51 -21.98 -5.78
CA GLY A 194 10.32 -21.09 -4.63
C GLY A 194 9.08 -21.45 -3.81
N LEU A 195 8.19 -20.48 -3.62
CA LEU A 195 6.91 -20.66 -2.91
C LEU A 195 6.07 -21.79 -3.50
N TRP A 196 6.15 -22.00 -4.81
CA TRP A 196 5.38 -23.03 -5.53
C TRP A 196 5.89 -24.45 -5.32
N ALA A 197 6.98 -24.65 -4.58
CA ALA A 197 7.48 -25.97 -4.20
C ALA A 197 6.55 -26.69 -3.20
N GLY A 198 5.78 -25.94 -2.42
CA GLY A 198 4.84 -26.47 -1.43
C GLY A 198 3.57 -25.64 -1.33
N GLU A 199 3.04 -25.48 -0.13
CA GLU A 199 1.78 -24.79 0.13
C GLU A 199 2.02 -23.46 0.83
N PHE A 200 1.26 -22.44 0.44
CA PHE A 200 1.33 -21.13 1.05
C PHE A 200 0.01 -20.39 0.89
N GLU A 201 -0.23 -19.44 1.79
CA GLU A 201 -1.27 -18.44 1.66
C GLU A 201 -0.74 -17.25 0.86
N ALA A 202 -1.51 -16.70 -0.08
CA ALA A 202 -1.06 -15.53 -0.82
C ALA A 202 -0.82 -14.33 0.15
N PRO A 203 0.20 -13.49 -0.07
CA PRO A 203 0.60 -12.51 0.94
C PRO A 203 -0.49 -11.48 1.27
N TRP A 204 -1.32 -11.11 0.30
CA TRP A 204 -2.47 -10.24 0.52
C TRP A 204 -3.57 -10.89 1.37
N ASP A 205 -3.79 -12.21 1.26
CA ASP A 205 -4.75 -12.95 2.07
C ASP A 205 -4.22 -13.12 3.50
N TRP A 206 -2.93 -13.46 3.63
CA TRP A 206 -2.24 -13.56 4.92
C TRP A 206 -2.34 -12.24 5.69
N ARG A 207 -2.11 -11.10 5.03
CA ARG A 207 -2.28 -9.77 5.63
C ARG A 207 -3.71 -9.48 6.11
N ALA A 208 -4.72 -9.97 5.39
CA ALA A 208 -6.12 -9.77 5.76
C ALA A 208 -6.47 -10.57 7.02
N GLY A 209 -5.94 -11.79 7.16
CA GLY A 209 -6.12 -12.64 8.34
C GLY A 209 -5.29 -12.25 9.56
N HIS A 210 -4.11 -11.65 9.38
CA HIS A 210 -3.14 -11.35 10.45
C HIS A 210 -3.04 -9.84 10.77
N ALA A 211 -4.10 -9.09 10.51
CA ALA A 211 -4.13 -7.65 10.77
C ALA A 211 -3.99 -7.30 12.27
N ASP A 212 -4.44 -8.17 13.16
CA ASP A 212 -4.41 -7.95 14.62
C ASP A 212 -3.06 -8.28 15.27
N ASP A 213 -2.28 -9.19 14.69
CA ASP A 213 -0.91 -9.50 15.16
C ASP A 213 0.03 -8.30 15.01
N ARG A 214 -0.23 -7.42 14.03
CA ARG A 214 0.46 -6.13 13.91
C ARG A 214 0.14 -5.20 15.07
N LYS A 215 -1.12 -5.18 15.56
CA LYS A 215 -1.51 -4.37 16.73
C LYS A 215 -0.91 -4.94 18.02
N GLN A 216 -0.91 -6.26 18.18
CA GLN A 216 -0.32 -6.90 19.35
C GLN A 216 1.20 -6.80 19.39
N THR A 217 1.91 -6.89 18.26
CA THR A 217 3.38 -6.72 18.25
C THR A 217 3.78 -5.27 18.52
N GLN A 218 3.00 -4.28 18.08
CA GLN A 218 3.20 -2.89 18.48
C GLN A 218 2.96 -2.73 19.98
N ASN A 219 1.84 -3.23 20.50
CA ASN A 219 1.53 -3.19 21.94
C ASN A 219 2.54 -3.97 22.81
N HIS A 220 3.09 -5.09 22.33
CA HIS A 220 4.11 -5.89 23.04
C HIS A 220 5.53 -5.35 22.88
N LYS A 221 5.84 -4.60 21.81
CA LYS A 221 7.09 -3.81 21.75
C LYS A 221 7.11 -2.68 22.79
N PHE A 222 5.93 -2.28 23.27
CA PHE A 222 5.76 -1.42 24.45
C PHE A 222 5.50 -2.19 25.75
N GLY A 223 5.45 -3.54 25.71
CA GLY A 223 5.14 -4.38 26.88
C GLY A 223 6.34 -4.80 27.73
N LEU A 224 7.56 -4.42 27.34
CA LEU A 224 8.79 -4.71 28.11
C LEU A 224 9.65 -3.47 28.38
N ILE A 225 9.15 -2.28 28.08
CA ILE A 225 9.82 -1.03 28.49
C ILE A 225 9.24 -0.66 29.85
N THR A 226 10.03 -0.80 30.90
CA THR A 226 9.71 -0.17 32.19
C THR A 226 9.45 1.31 31.93
N HIS A 227 8.31 1.83 32.40
CA HIS A 227 7.83 3.21 32.18
C HIS A 227 8.90 4.30 32.49
N GLY A 228 9.95 3.98 33.26
CA GLY A 228 11.11 4.86 33.47
C GLY A 228 12.03 5.08 32.26
N GLN A 229 11.99 4.26 31.22
CA GLN A 229 12.85 4.41 30.02
C GLN A 229 12.22 5.25 28.91
N LEU A 230 10.89 5.37 28.84
CA LEU A 230 10.21 6.28 27.88
C LEU A 230 10.45 7.75 28.22
N ALA A 231 10.48 8.07 29.53
CA ALA A 231 10.84 9.39 30.05
C ALA A 231 12.23 9.89 29.62
N GLN A 232 13.14 8.98 29.22
CA GLN A 232 14.51 9.34 28.79
C GLN A 232 14.60 9.78 27.33
N SER A 233 13.50 9.67 26.56
CA SER A 233 13.46 10.09 25.14
C SER A 233 12.72 11.41 24.91
N TYR A 234 12.04 11.93 25.92
CA TYR A 234 11.32 13.20 25.81
C TYR A 234 12.31 14.36 25.96
N SER A 235 12.18 15.36 25.08
CA SER A 235 12.98 16.58 25.11
C SER A 235 12.06 17.77 24.99
N CYS A 236 12.43 18.90 25.59
CA CYS A 236 11.62 20.12 25.56
C CYS A 236 11.59 20.84 24.19
N GLN A 237 11.84 20.11 23.09
CA GLN A 237 11.70 20.56 21.70
C GLN A 237 10.24 20.96 21.41
N PRO A 238 9.96 21.76 20.35
CA PRO A 238 8.79 22.65 20.32
C PRO A 238 7.48 21.92 19.96
N ARG A 239 6.93 21.14 20.90
CA ARG A 239 5.56 20.60 20.89
C ARG A 239 4.73 21.31 21.95
N ARG A 240 4.41 22.58 21.71
CA ARG A 240 3.81 23.50 22.71
C ARG A 240 2.29 23.48 22.73
N TYR A 241 1.65 22.61 21.95
CA TYR A 241 0.20 22.49 21.85
C TYR A 241 -0.21 21.04 22.05
N CYS A 242 -1.33 20.82 22.75
CA CYS A 242 -1.86 19.48 23.02
C CYS A 242 -2.16 18.68 21.75
N SER A 243 -2.47 19.33 20.63
CA SER A 243 -2.65 18.68 19.33
C SER A 243 -1.38 18.04 18.76
N GLN A 244 -0.20 18.38 19.31
CA GLN A 244 1.10 17.83 18.90
C GLN A 244 1.59 16.73 19.85
N ILE A 245 0.84 16.43 20.91
CA ILE A 245 1.21 15.49 21.96
C ILE A 245 0.38 14.22 21.76
N SER A 246 1.05 13.08 21.83
CA SER A 246 0.47 11.79 21.43
C SER A 246 -0.12 10.98 22.58
N SER A 247 0.21 11.33 23.83
CA SER A 247 -0.25 10.61 25.02
C SER A 247 -0.31 11.47 26.28
N CYS A 248 -1.14 11.08 27.24
CA CYS A 248 -1.21 11.73 28.54
C CYS A 248 0.13 11.72 29.30
N GLU A 249 0.84 10.60 29.23
CA GLU A 249 2.14 10.44 29.90
C GLU A 249 3.16 11.45 29.36
N GLU A 250 3.19 11.64 28.04
CA GLU A 250 4.04 12.64 27.39
C GLU A 250 3.65 14.07 27.85
N ALA A 251 2.35 14.38 27.92
CA ALA A 251 1.85 15.67 28.42
C ALA A 251 2.25 15.93 29.89
N ARG A 252 2.09 14.93 30.77
CA ARG A 252 2.50 14.97 32.18
C ARG A 252 4.00 15.13 32.35
N TRP A 253 4.80 14.50 31.48
CA TRP A 253 6.24 14.69 31.50
C TRP A 253 6.63 16.13 31.15
N TYR A 254 6.03 16.73 30.10
CA TYR A 254 6.29 18.12 29.74
C TYR A 254 5.87 19.10 30.82
N LEU A 255 4.72 18.89 31.46
CA LEU A 255 4.24 19.70 32.60
C LEU A 255 5.27 19.77 33.72
N ASN A 256 5.93 18.65 34.03
CA ASN A 256 6.86 18.53 35.15
C ASN A 256 8.32 18.90 34.80
N ASN A 257 8.73 18.78 33.54
CA ASN A 257 10.16 18.84 33.16
C ASN A 257 10.51 20.01 32.23
N CYS A 258 9.52 20.69 31.64
CA CYS A 258 9.77 21.78 30.70
C CYS A 258 9.21 23.12 31.21
N SER A 259 9.98 24.20 31.03
CA SER A 259 9.60 25.56 31.46
C SER A 259 8.31 26.10 30.83
N TRP A 260 7.90 25.52 29.70
CA TRP A 260 6.65 25.86 29.00
C TRP A 260 5.50 24.88 29.29
N GLY A 261 5.75 23.81 30.05
CA GLY A 261 4.80 22.72 30.28
C GLY A 261 3.51 23.14 30.97
N SER A 262 3.56 24.15 31.84
CA SER A 262 2.37 24.72 32.48
C SER A 262 1.34 25.30 31.51
N LYS A 263 1.72 25.58 30.25
CA LYS A 263 0.78 26.03 29.21
C LYS A 263 -0.11 24.91 28.67
N LEU A 264 0.24 23.65 28.94
CA LEU A 264 -0.56 22.49 28.56
C LEU A 264 -1.70 22.23 29.55
N ASP A 265 -1.56 22.71 30.78
CA ASP A 265 -2.54 22.66 31.86
C ASP A 265 -3.34 23.98 31.86
N ARG A 266 -4.53 23.96 31.25
CA ARG A 266 -5.28 25.18 30.94
C ARG A 266 -5.98 25.74 32.17
N ASP A 267 -6.49 24.88 33.04
CA ASP A 267 -7.26 25.22 34.23
C ASP A 267 -6.42 25.14 35.52
N GLY A 268 -5.20 24.61 35.45
CA GLY A 268 -4.20 24.64 36.52
C GLY A 268 -4.42 23.56 37.58
N ASP A 269 -5.12 22.48 37.24
CA ASP A 269 -5.46 21.39 38.16
C ASP A 269 -4.38 20.30 38.24
N GLY A 270 -3.29 20.45 37.47
CA GLY A 270 -2.21 19.49 37.36
C GLY A 270 -2.43 18.43 36.28
N ILE A 271 -3.48 18.54 35.47
CA ILE A 271 -3.81 17.63 34.36
C ILE A 271 -3.57 18.36 33.02
N PRO A 272 -2.42 18.12 32.36
CA PRO A 272 -2.14 18.76 31.09
C PRO A 272 -2.92 18.08 29.97
N CYS A 273 -3.39 18.86 29.00
CA CYS A 273 -4.07 18.35 27.82
C CYS A 273 -5.25 17.41 28.13
N GLU A 274 -6.26 17.90 28.85
CA GLU A 274 -7.48 17.15 29.27
C GLU A 274 -8.09 16.25 28.17
N GLY A 275 -8.04 16.65 26.90
CA GLY A 275 -8.55 15.85 25.79
C GLY A 275 -7.83 14.52 25.56
N ILE A 276 -6.66 14.30 26.19
CA ILE A 276 -5.88 13.08 26.10
C ILE A 276 -5.53 12.45 27.49
N CYS A 277 -5.95 13.01 28.64
CA CYS A 277 -5.40 12.66 29.98
C CYS A 277 -6.28 11.98 31.06
#